data_AF-A0A949Q8J3-F1
#
_entry.id   AF-A0A949Q8J3-F1
#
_cell.length_a   1.000
_cell.length_b   1.000
_cell.length_c   1.000
_cell.angle_alpha   90.00
_cell.angle_beta   90.00
_cell.angle_gamma   90.00
#
_symmetry.space_group_name_H-M   'P 1'
#
loop_
_entity.id
_entity.type
_entity.pdbx_description
1 polymer ?
#
loop_
_entity_poly.entity_id
_entity_poly.type
_entity_poly.pdbx_seq_one_letter_code
_entity_poly.pdbx_strand_id
1 'polypeptide(L)' 'IAYGDTRDQAIRRMRIALSEMSIEGIKTNIALHQELMMDARFIEGGASIHYLEQKLAAKGEMKTNVP' A
#
# COMPACT_ATOMS: atom_id res chain seq x y z
N ILE A 1 -7.17 10.37 -3.11
CA ILE A 1 -6.36 10.66 -4.33
C ILE A 1 -5.21 11.57 -3.91
N ALA A 2 -3.98 11.28 -4.32
CA ALA A 2 -2.84 12.18 -4.12
C ALA A 2 -2.26 12.55 -5.49
N TYR A 3 -1.80 13.79 -5.63
CA TYR A 3 -1.22 14.32 -6.85
C TYR A 3 0.07 15.07 -6.55
N GLY A 4 1.05 14.94 -7.44
CA GLY A 4 2.31 15.68 -7.45
C GLY A 4 2.92 15.62 -8.85
N ASP A 5 3.85 16.53 -9.14
CA ASP A 5 4.44 16.65 -10.48
C ASP A 5 5.35 15.45 -10.82
N THR A 6 5.77 14.72 -9.79
CA THR A 6 6.51 13.47 -9.92
C THR A 6 5.84 12.35 -9.13
N ARG A 7 6.09 11.10 -9.54
CA ARG A 7 5.64 9.90 -8.81
C ARG A 7 6.07 9.95 -7.34
N ASP A 8 7.31 10.32 -7.08
CA ASP A 8 7.85 10.45 -5.74
C ASP A 8 7.11 11.51 -4.90
N GLN A 9 6.80 12.69 -5.48
CA GLN A 9 6.00 13.69 -4.79
C GLN A 9 4.59 13.18 -4.45
N ALA A 10 3.93 12.50 -5.39
CA ALA A 10 2.61 11.92 -5.17
C ALA A 10 2.63 10.85 -4.06
N ILE A 11 3.66 10.00 -4.03
CA ILE A 11 3.86 8.99 -2.98
C ILE A 11 4.11 9.66 -1.63
N ARG A 12 4.98 10.68 -1.55
CA ARG A 12 5.24 11.42 -0.29
C ARG A 12 3.98 12.06 0.27
N ARG A 13 3.15 12.66 -0.58
CA ARG A 13 1.85 13.23 -0.17
C ARG A 13 0.88 12.15 0.30
N MET A 14 0.83 11.01 -0.38
CA MET A 14 0.00 9.87 0.03
C MET A 14 0.42 9.32 1.41
N ARG A 15 1.74 9.26 1.69
CA ARG A 15 2.24 8.82 3.00
C ARG A 15 1.75 9.72 4.15
N ILE A 16 1.80 11.04 3.96
CA ILE A 16 1.30 12.00 4.94
C ILE A 16 -0.20 11.80 5.15
N ALA A 17 -0.97 11.77 4.07
CA ALA A 17 -2.42 11.56 4.14
C ALA A 17 -2.80 10.26 4.85
N LEU A 18 -2.09 9.16 4.58
CA LEU A 18 -2.32 7.88 5.26
C LEU A 18 -1.87 7.89 6.72
N SER A 19 -0.89 8.70 7.11
CA SER A 19 -0.47 8.83 8.52
C SER A 19 -1.45 9.63 9.37
N GLU A 20 -2.19 10.54 8.75
CA GLU A 20 -3.21 11.38 9.40
C GLU A 20 -4.61 10.72 9.37
N MET A 21 -4.77 9.64 8.59
CA MET A 21 -6.07 9.00 8.42
C MET A 21 -6.46 8.21 9.68
N SER A 22 -7.45 8.72 10.40
CA SER A 22 -8.08 8.05 11.54
C SER A 22 -9.46 7.54 11.17
N ILE A 23 -9.68 6.23 11.34
CA ILE A 23 -10.98 5.58 11.14
C ILE A 23 -11.22 4.65 12.32
N GLU A 24 -12.34 4.86 13.01
CA GLU A 24 -12.75 4.08 14.18
C GLU A 24 -13.95 3.19 13.84
N GLY A 25 -14.11 2.09 14.59
CA GLY A 25 -15.30 1.23 14.50
C GLY A 25 -15.33 0.23 13.34
N ILE A 26 -14.38 0.29 12.39
CA ILE A 26 -14.25 -0.69 11.30
C ILE A 26 -12.79 -1.06 11.03
N LYS A 27 -12.56 -2.29 10.60
CA LYS A 27 -11.25 -2.71 10.10
C LYS A 27 -11.03 -2.13 8.71
N THR A 28 -9.86 -1.53 8.52
CA THR A 28 -9.46 -0.91 7.26
C THR A 28 -8.15 -1.54 6.75
N ASN A 29 -7.82 -1.29 5.49
CA ASN A 29 -6.56 -1.71 4.86
C ASN A 29 -5.49 -0.61 4.90
N ILE A 30 -5.62 0.38 5.79
CA ILE A 30 -4.72 1.54 5.87
C ILE A 30 -3.28 1.09 6.10
N ALA A 31 -3.06 0.15 7.02
CA ALA A 31 -1.74 -0.40 7.31
C ALA A 31 -1.09 -1.03 6.06
N LEU A 32 -1.87 -1.75 5.25
CA LEU A 32 -1.40 -2.31 3.99
C LEU A 32 -0.97 -1.20 3.01
N HIS A 33 -1.79 -0.16 2.86
CA HIS A 33 -1.44 0.96 1.98
C HIS A 33 -0.21 1.74 2.48
N GLN A 34 -0.06 1.95 3.78
CA GLN A 34 1.12 2.59 4.36
C GLN A 34 2.40 1.79 4.05
N GLU A 35 2.35 0.46 4.19
CA GLU A 35 3.45 -0.42 3.86
C GLU A 35 3.79 -0.38 2.37
N LEU A 36 2.78 -0.39 1.49
CA LEU A 36 3.00 -0.29 0.05
C LEU A 36 3.70 1.03 -0.33
N MET A 37 3.35 2.14 0.31
CA MET A 37 3.98 3.44 0.07
C MET A 37 5.43 3.53 0.59
N MET A 38 5.89 2.55 1.37
CA MET A 38 7.27 2.43 1.86
C MET A 38 8.09 1.37 1.10
N ASP A 39 7.48 0.56 0.25
CA ASP A 39 8.17 -0.52 -0.48
C ASP A 39 8.96 0.04 -1.66
N ALA A 40 10.26 -0.20 -1.67
CA ALA A 40 11.16 0.24 -2.75
C ALA A 40 10.69 -0.23 -4.14
N ARG A 41 10.23 -1.48 -4.28
CA ARG A 41 9.75 -2.03 -5.56
C ARG A 41 8.50 -1.29 -6.04
N PHE A 42 7.63 -0.88 -5.12
CA PHE A 42 6.44 -0.12 -5.43
C PHE A 42 6.78 1.33 -5.82
N ILE A 43 7.72 1.95 -5.11
CA ILE A 43 8.21 3.30 -5.39
C ILE A 43 8.85 3.38 -6.77
N GLU A 44 9.71 2.41 -7.12
CA GLU A 44 10.39 2.30 -8.42
C GLU A 44 9.44 2.02 -9.60
N GLY A 45 8.19 1.62 -9.32
CA GLY A 45 7.20 1.31 -10.35
C GLY A 45 7.19 -0.15 -10.81
N GLY A 46 7.89 -1.04 -10.10
CA GLY A 46 7.92 -2.49 -10.36
C GLY A 46 6.66 -3.26 -9.93
N ALA A 47 5.51 -2.60 -9.79
CA ALA A 47 4.26 -3.25 -9.41
C ALA A 47 3.58 -3.87 -10.64
N SER A 48 3.77 -5.19 -10.83
CA SER A 48 2.98 -5.98 -11.77
C SER A 48 1.57 -6.25 -11.23
N ILE A 49 0.67 -6.79 -12.05
CA ILE A 49 -0.68 -7.16 -11.61
C ILE A 49 -0.68 -8.22 -10.48
N HIS A 50 0.36 -9.03 -10.37
CA HIS A 50 0.52 -10.07 -9.34
C HIS A 50 1.36 -9.60 -8.14
N TYR A 51 1.82 -8.35 -8.13
CA TYR A 51 2.74 -7.85 -7.11
C TYR A 51 2.19 -7.99 -5.69
N LEU A 52 0.91 -7.67 -5.49
CA LEU A 52 0.28 -7.75 -4.17
C LEU A 52 0.15 -9.19 -3.69
N GLU A 53 -0.24 -10.11 -4.58
CA GLU A 53 -0.36 -11.54 -4.27
C GLU A 53 1.00 -12.12 -3.84
N GLN A 54 2.06 -11.83 -4.60
CA GLN A 54 3.42 -12.27 -4.28
C GLN A 54 3.94 -11.67 -2.98
N LYS A 55 3.66 -10.39 -2.72
CA LYS A 55 4.04 -9.72 -1.47
C LYS A 55 3.35 -10.34 -0.27
N LEU A 56 2.04 -10.58 -0.34
CA LEU A 56 1.29 -11.20 0.75
C LEU A 56 1.70 -12.66 0.97
N ALA A 57 2.01 -13.41 -0.09
CA ALA A 57 2.59 -14.76 0.00
C ALA A 57 3.90 -14.74 0.78
N ALA A 58 4.81 -13.82 0.44
CA ALA A 58 6.11 -13.70 1.07
C ALA A 58 6.03 -13.31 2.56
N LYS A 59 4.98 -12.58 2.96
CA LYS A 59 4.75 -12.21 4.36
C LYS A 59 4.02 -13.29 5.18
N GLY A 60 3.61 -14.39 4.56
CA GLY A 60 2.76 -15.40 5.19
C GLY A 60 1.35 -14.87 5.52
N GLU A 61 0.95 -13.74 4.93
CA GLU A 61 -0.32 -13.05 5.15
C GLU A 61 -1.36 -13.41 4.09
N MET A 62 -1.15 -14.50 3.34
CA MET A 62 -2.19 -15.08 2.50
C MET A 62 -3.33 -15.57 3.40
N LYS A 63 -4.38 -14.76 3.51
CA LYS A 63 -5.66 -15.26 3.98
C LYS A 63 -6.07 -16.36 3.02
N THR A 64 -6.07 -17.60 3.50
CA THR A 64 -6.71 -18.75 2.84
C THR A 64 -8.20 -18.44 2.73
N ASN A 65 -8.58 -17.69 1.72
CA ASN A 65 -9.95 -17.59 1.27
C ASN A 65 -10.07 -18.50 0.05
N VAL A 66 -10.03 -19.80 0.34
CA VAL A 66 -10.55 -20.83 -0.56
C VAL A 66 -12.07 -20.86 -0.30
N PRO A 67 -12.92 -21.01 -1.33
CA PRO A 67 -14.38 -20.92 -1.23
C PRO A 67 -15.01 -21.74 -0.10
#